data_AF-A0A2D4LCR1-F1
#
_entry.id   AF-A0A2D4LCR1-F1
#
_cell.length_a   1.000
_cell.length_b   1.000
_cell.length_c   1.000
_cell.angle_alpha   90.00
_cell.angle_beta   90.00
_cell.angle_gamma   90.00
#
_symmetry.space_group_name_H-M   'P 1'
#
loop_
_entity.id
_entity.type
_entity.pdbx_description
1 polymer ?
#
loop_
_entity_poly.entity_id
_entity_poly.type
_entity_poly.pdbx_seq_one_letter_code
_entity_poly.pdbx_strand_id
1 'polypeptide(L)'
;MAKMAQEPSTNLALITQLDGTNYVSWSMKCSLLLRREGLWAAVNDPPDVNAWDPDDEDDAKKIADFKQINERALCIIVLTLSDQQLVHIHGEESASRFWENLKKIYVYDSAGAHIHFTRKLFRASLMKGGDMLVHLNFMKRTFQELHEKEMIFSELHQVYTILSSLDESYDGYVSSLEVLTKNELTLTDITGQLLEEARRQDRDQLREKEPQKKICVQLPILLGNVFLV
;
A
#
# COMPACT_ATOMS: atom_id res chain seq x y z
N MET A 1 -0.41 -37.32 39.83
CA MET A 1 -0.88 -35.96 39.50
C MET A 1 -0.32 -35.60 38.13
N ALA A 2 -1.20 -35.47 37.15
CA ALA A 2 -0.85 -35.15 35.77
C ALA A 2 -0.37 -33.70 35.67
N LYS A 3 0.80 -33.48 35.07
CA LYS A 3 1.13 -32.20 34.45
C LYS A 3 0.93 -32.42 32.96
N MET A 4 -0.28 -32.12 32.47
CA MET A 4 -0.55 -32.06 31.05
C MET A 4 0.35 -30.96 30.49
N ALA A 5 1.36 -31.37 29.71
CA ALA A 5 2.11 -30.45 28.87
C ALA A 5 1.09 -29.82 27.92
N GLN A 6 0.97 -28.51 28.03
CA GLN A 6 0.15 -27.70 27.14
C GLN A 6 0.68 -27.92 25.72
N GLU A 7 -0.13 -28.51 24.86
CA GLU A 7 0.21 -28.65 23.44
C GLU A 7 0.55 -27.25 22.88
N PRO A 8 1.59 -27.11 22.03
CA PRO A 8 1.86 -25.84 21.37
C PRO A 8 0.78 -25.62 20.31
N SER A 9 -0.40 -25.14 20.73
CA SER A 9 -1.53 -24.90 19.86
C SER A 9 -1.15 -23.92 18.74
N THR A 10 -1.02 -24.46 17.54
CA THR A 10 -1.32 -23.89 16.22
C THR A 10 -1.14 -22.37 16.04
N ASN A 11 0.07 -21.86 16.25
CA ASN A 11 0.40 -20.45 15.98
C ASN A 11 0.30 -20.05 14.50
N LEU A 12 0.28 -21.01 13.57
CA LEU A 12 0.03 -20.79 12.15
C LEU A 12 -1.36 -20.18 11.89
N ALA A 13 -2.35 -20.45 12.76
CA ALA A 13 -3.72 -19.98 12.59
C ALA A 13 -3.90 -18.45 12.70
N LEU A 14 -2.90 -17.75 13.24
CA LEU A 14 -2.92 -16.28 13.38
C LEU A 14 -2.40 -15.55 12.13
N ILE A 15 -1.71 -16.26 11.24
CA ILE A 15 -1.19 -15.68 10.00
C ILE A 15 -2.25 -15.87 8.92
N THR A 16 -2.76 -14.76 8.40
CA THR A 16 -3.56 -14.77 7.18
C THR A 16 -2.72 -15.35 6.06
N GLN A 17 -3.23 -16.38 5.39
CA GLN A 17 -2.52 -17.04 4.31
C GLN A 17 -2.20 -16.05 3.17
N LEU A 18 -1.07 -16.26 2.49
CA LEU A 18 -0.71 -15.50 1.30
C LEU A 18 -1.71 -15.82 0.18
N ASP A 19 -2.49 -14.83 -0.24
CA ASP A 19 -3.50 -14.95 -1.31
C ASP A 19 -3.10 -14.20 -2.60
N GLY A 20 -1.92 -13.58 -2.58
CA GLY A 20 -1.36 -12.80 -3.68
C GLY A 20 -1.64 -11.30 -3.62
N THR A 21 -2.50 -10.84 -2.72
CA THR A 21 -2.78 -9.41 -2.50
C THR A 21 -2.14 -8.89 -1.20
N ASN A 22 -1.87 -9.76 -0.25
CA ASN A 22 -1.46 -9.39 1.10
C ASN A 22 0.04 -9.60 1.40
N TYR A 23 0.90 -9.69 0.37
CA TYR A 23 2.31 -10.08 0.51
C TYR A 23 3.07 -9.31 1.59
N VAL A 24 2.96 -7.98 1.67
CA VAL A 24 3.72 -7.18 2.65
C VAL A 24 3.31 -7.49 4.09
N SER A 25 2.00 -7.61 4.34
CA SER A 25 1.51 -7.97 5.67
C SER A 25 1.87 -9.41 6.03
N TRP A 26 1.77 -10.32 5.05
CA TRP A 26 2.14 -11.72 5.21
C TRP A 26 3.64 -11.88 5.48
N SER A 27 4.51 -11.25 4.69
CA SER A 27 5.97 -11.38 4.80
C SER A 27 6.47 -10.83 6.12
N MET A 28 5.90 -9.72 6.59
CA MET A 28 6.17 -9.20 7.92
C MET A 28 5.82 -10.22 9.02
N LYS A 29 4.58 -10.74 9.03
CA LYS A 29 4.11 -11.70 10.04
C LYS A 29 4.88 -13.02 9.99
N CYS A 30 5.12 -13.57 8.79
CA CYS A 30 5.86 -14.81 8.59
C CYS A 30 7.32 -14.66 9.02
N SER A 31 7.98 -13.52 8.73
CA SER A 31 9.35 -13.26 9.20
C SER A 31 9.43 -13.21 10.74
N LEU A 32 8.43 -12.61 11.41
CA LEU A 32 8.36 -12.57 12.86
C LEU A 32 8.17 -13.96 13.46
N LEU A 33 7.34 -14.80 12.84
CA LEU A 33 7.16 -16.19 13.25
C LEU A 33 8.47 -16.98 13.13
N LEU A 34 9.16 -16.87 11.98
CA LEU A 34 10.45 -17.53 11.77
C LEU A 34 11.53 -17.05 12.75
N ARG A 35 11.56 -15.76 13.09
CA ARG A 35 12.48 -15.22 14.11
C ARG A 35 12.20 -15.79 15.49
N ARG A 36 10.93 -15.90 15.88
CA ARG A 36 10.53 -16.49 17.17
C ARG A 36 10.99 -17.93 17.30
N GLU A 37 10.94 -18.70 16.21
CA GLU A 37 11.40 -20.09 16.17
C GLU A 37 12.91 -20.23 15.96
N GLY A 38 13.66 -19.12 15.81
CA GLY A 38 15.10 -19.12 15.57
C GLY A 38 15.51 -19.54 14.15
N LEU A 39 14.58 -19.55 13.19
CA LEU A 39 14.76 -20.09 11.84
C LEU A 39 15.08 -19.02 10.78
N TRP A 40 14.89 -17.73 11.10
CA TRP A 40 15.00 -16.63 10.14
C TRP A 40 16.37 -16.51 9.46
N ALA A 41 17.46 -16.85 10.16
CA ALA A 41 18.81 -16.77 9.61
C ALA A 41 18.96 -17.65 8.35
N ALA A 42 18.38 -18.87 8.37
CA ALA A 42 18.43 -19.78 7.23
C ALA A 42 17.64 -19.30 6.00
N VAL A 43 16.76 -18.30 6.16
CA VAL A 43 15.97 -17.73 5.06
C VAL A 43 16.62 -16.46 4.53
N ASN A 44 17.07 -15.58 5.42
CA ASN A 44 17.57 -14.25 5.07
C ASN A 44 19.04 -14.21 4.69
N ASP A 45 19.86 -15.06 5.31
CA ASP A 45 21.31 -15.10 5.10
C ASP A 45 21.82 -16.52 5.36
N PRO A 46 21.45 -17.49 4.49
CA PRO A 46 21.86 -18.88 4.68
C PRO A 46 23.39 -19.01 4.51
N PRO A 47 24.04 -19.88 5.32
CA PRO A 47 25.43 -20.24 5.10
C PRO A 47 25.62 -20.92 3.73
N ASP A 48 26.80 -20.72 3.13
CA ASP A 48 27.20 -21.46 1.94
C ASP A 48 27.61 -22.89 2.32
N VAL A 49 26.65 -23.80 2.27
CA VAL A 49 26.83 -25.22 2.61
C VAL A 49 27.89 -25.88 1.72
N ASN A 50 28.16 -25.36 0.51
CA ASN A 50 29.18 -25.91 -0.39
C ASN A 50 30.61 -25.58 0.07
N ALA A 51 30.77 -24.68 1.02
CA ALA A 51 32.07 -24.33 1.60
C ALA A 51 32.49 -25.29 2.72
N TRP A 52 31.64 -26.23 3.11
CA TRP A 52 31.88 -27.22 4.17
C TRP A 52 32.26 -28.57 3.58
N ASP A 53 33.18 -29.28 4.23
CA ASP A 53 33.61 -30.62 3.83
C ASP A 53 32.68 -31.69 4.41
N PRO A 54 31.92 -32.45 3.60
CA PRO A 54 31.04 -33.50 4.10
C PRO A 54 31.77 -34.67 4.77
N ASP A 55 33.07 -34.85 4.48
CA ASP A 55 33.89 -35.93 5.04
C ASP A 55 34.51 -35.55 6.39
N ASP A 56 34.49 -34.26 6.76
CA ASP A 56 34.88 -33.77 8.07
C ASP A 56 33.70 -33.86 9.06
N GLU A 57 33.95 -34.39 10.26
CA GLU A 57 32.89 -34.69 11.24
C GLU A 57 32.19 -33.42 11.76
N ASP A 58 32.94 -32.33 11.95
CA ASP A 58 32.38 -31.06 12.44
C ASP A 58 31.56 -30.36 11.36
N ASP A 59 32.02 -30.39 10.12
CA ASP A 59 31.32 -29.81 8.97
C ASP A 59 30.09 -30.64 8.56
N ALA A 60 30.17 -31.97 8.58
CA ALA A 60 29.02 -32.86 8.35
C ALA A 60 27.87 -32.57 9.34
N LYS A 61 28.22 -32.28 10.61
CA LYS A 61 27.24 -31.90 11.63
C LYS A 61 26.59 -30.55 11.32
N LYS A 62 27.37 -29.53 10.91
CA LYS A 62 26.83 -28.22 10.50
C LYS A 62 25.87 -28.33 9.32
N ILE A 63 26.21 -29.17 8.33
CA ILE A 63 25.35 -29.46 7.17
C ILE A 63 24.01 -30.05 7.64
N ALA A 64 24.05 -31.06 8.51
CA ALA A 64 22.85 -31.72 9.02
C ALA A 64 21.97 -30.77 9.85
N ASP A 65 22.58 -29.99 10.75
CA ASP A 65 21.89 -29.01 11.59
C ASP A 65 21.24 -27.93 10.71
N PHE A 66 21.95 -27.41 9.71
CA PHE A 66 21.40 -26.44 8.77
C PHE A 66 20.24 -27.01 7.96
N LYS A 67 20.36 -28.24 7.46
CA LYS A 67 19.29 -28.92 6.70
C LYS A 67 17.99 -29.00 7.52
N GLN A 68 18.10 -29.37 8.81
CA GLN A 68 16.94 -29.41 9.70
C GLN A 68 16.30 -28.03 9.90
N ILE A 69 17.11 -26.98 10.08
CA ILE A 69 16.62 -25.60 10.22
C ILE A 69 15.92 -25.15 8.92
N ASN A 70 16.53 -25.42 7.78
CA ASN A 70 15.99 -25.08 6.46
C ASN A 70 14.65 -25.78 6.19
N GLU A 71 14.55 -27.08 6.44
CA GLU A 71 13.30 -27.85 6.27
C GLU A 71 12.18 -27.31 7.16
N ARG A 72 12.49 -26.97 8.41
CA ARG A 72 11.52 -26.37 9.34
C ARG A 72 11.06 -24.98 8.88
N ALA A 73 12.00 -24.15 8.42
CA ALA A 73 11.68 -22.83 7.88
C ALA A 73 10.78 -22.95 6.65
N LEU A 74 11.12 -23.85 5.72
CA LEU A 74 10.35 -24.12 4.51
C LEU A 74 8.93 -24.59 4.85
N CYS A 75 8.78 -25.54 5.78
CA CYS A 75 7.49 -26.01 6.26
C CYS A 75 6.61 -24.85 6.75
N ILE A 76 7.17 -23.96 7.58
CA ILE A 76 6.42 -22.81 8.10
C ILE A 76 5.98 -21.89 6.97
N ILE A 77 6.89 -21.53 6.04
CA ILE A 77 6.55 -20.64 4.94
C ILE A 77 5.41 -21.26 4.11
N VAL A 78 5.56 -22.52 3.69
CA VAL A 78 4.56 -23.23 2.87
C VAL A 78 3.20 -23.33 3.57
N LEU A 79 3.17 -23.64 4.87
CA LEU A 79 1.91 -23.74 5.64
C LEU A 79 1.19 -22.40 5.81
N THR A 80 1.87 -21.27 5.56
CA THR A 80 1.27 -19.94 5.56
C THR A 80 0.85 -19.46 4.17
N LEU A 81 0.95 -20.29 3.14
CA LEU A 81 0.47 -19.98 1.79
C LEU A 81 -0.96 -20.51 1.58
N SER A 82 -1.71 -19.88 0.69
CA SER A 82 -2.93 -20.48 0.15
C SER A 82 -2.60 -21.46 -0.99
N ASP A 83 -3.50 -22.41 -1.23
CA ASP A 83 -3.32 -23.47 -2.25
C ASP A 83 -2.96 -22.92 -3.64
N GLN A 84 -3.48 -21.75 -4.01
CA GLN A 84 -3.22 -21.10 -5.30
C GLN A 84 -1.75 -20.68 -5.46
N GLN A 85 -1.07 -20.34 -4.37
CA GLN A 85 0.32 -19.90 -4.40
C GLN A 85 1.29 -21.09 -4.35
N LEU A 86 0.81 -22.31 -4.05
CA LEU A 86 1.63 -23.52 -4.02
C LEU A 86 2.17 -23.91 -5.41
N VAL A 87 1.60 -23.38 -6.49
CA VAL A 87 2.12 -23.57 -7.86
C VAL A 87 3.58 -23.10 -8.00
N HIS A 88 4.01 -22.17 -7.15
CA HIS A 88 5.37 -21.63 -7.12
C HIS A 88 6.38 -22.53 -6.38
N ILE A 89 5.96 -23.69 -5.85
CA ILE A 89 6.78 -24.57 -4.97
C ILE A 89 7.62 -25.59 -5.74
N HIS A 90 7.30 -25.89 -7.00
CA HIS A 90 7.78 -27.13 -7.59
C HIS A 90 9.31 -27.22 -7.69
N GLY A 91 9.91 -28.12 -6.89
CA GLY A 91 11.34 -28.47 -6.94
C GLY A 91 12.29 -27.59 -6.12
N GLU A 92 11.81 -26.62 -5.34
CA GLU A 92 12.68 -25.79 -4.49
C GLU A 92 12.73 -26.31 -3.05
N GLU A 93 13.93 -26.69 -2.60
CA GLU A 93 14.16 -27.22 -1.25
C GLU A 93 14.81 -26.19 -0.31
N SER A 94 15.28 -25.06 -0.84
CA SER A 94 15.85 -23.97 -0.02
C SER A 94 14.77 -22.99 0.42
N ALA A 95 14.60 -22.84 1.74
CA ALA A 95 13.69 -21.85 2.31
C ALA A 95 14.06 -20.40 1.91
N SER A 96 15.36 -20.12 1.76
CA SER A 96 15.86 -18.82 1.30
C SER A 96 15.48 -18.55 -0.16
N ARG A 97 15.78 -19.46 -1.08
CA ARG A 97 15.40 -19.32 -2.49
C ARG A 97 13.88 -19.25 -2.66
N PHE A 98 13.15 -20.01 -1.86
CA PHE A 98 11.69 -19.97 -1.86
C PHE A 98 11.17 -18.59 -1.47
N TRP A 99 11.69 -18.01 -0.38
CA TRP A 99 11.36 -16.65 0.05
C TRP A 99 11.69 -15.60 -1.01
N GLU A 100 12.86 -15.70 -1.65
CA GLU A 100 13.26 -14.81 -2.75
C GLU A 100 12.33 -14.93 -3.97
N ASN A 101 11.90 -16.13 -4.32
CA ASN A 101 11.00 -16.34 -5.45
C ASN A 101 9.63 -15.72 -5.19
N LEU A 102 9.07 -15.92 -3.98
CA LEU A 102 7.85 -15.22 -3.57
C LEU A 102 8.07 -13.70 -3.62
N LYS A 103 9.20 -13.21 -3.13
CA LYS A 103 9.55 -11.79 -3.22
C LYS A 103 9.54 -11.31 -4.67
N LYS A 104 10.18 -12.01 -5.61
CA LYS A 104 10.20 -11.65 -7.04
C LYS A 104 8.81 -11.64 -7.69
N ILE A 105 7.91 -12.51 -7.25
CA ILE A 105 6.55 -12.61 -7.79
C ILE A 105 5.68 -11.43 -7.34
N TYR A 106 5.67 -11.13 -6.03
CA TYR A 106 4.75 -10.13 -5.48
C TYR A 106 5.36 -8.74 -5.37
N VAL A 107 6.66 -8.66 -5.10
CA VAL A 107 7.41 -7.41 -5.16
C VAL A 107 7.84 -7.20 -6.59
N TYR A 108 7.05 -6.38 -7.29
CA TYR A 108 7.22 -6.07 -8.70
C TYR A 108 8.41 -5.11 -8.91
N ASP A 109 9.63 -5.59 -8.67
CA ASP A 109 10.85 -4.79 -8.72
C ASP A 109 11.41 -4.67 -10.15
N SER A 110 10.60 -4.17 -11.07
CA SER A 110 11.05 -3.82 -12.41
C SER A 110 10.97 -2.31 -12.62
N ALA A 111 11.98 -1.73 -13.28
CA ALA A 111 11.98 -0.30 -13.60
C ALA A 111 10.70 0.13 -14.32
N GLY A 112 10.14 -0.72 -15.19
CA GLY A 112 8.87 -0.46 -15.88
C GLY A 112 7.67 -0.36 -14.93
N ALA A 113 7.58 -1.22 -13.92
CA ALA A 113 6.52 -1.16 -12.91
C ALA A 113 6.69 0.07 -12.01
N HIS A 114 7.90 0.36 -11.53
CA HIS A 114 8.20 1.58 -10.79
C HIS A 114 7.78 2.83 -11.58
N ILE A 115 8.14 2.90 -12.87
CA ILE A 115 7.73 3.99 -13.76
C ILE A 115 6.20 4.04 -13.92
N HIS A 116 5.53 2.89 -14.09
CA HIS A 116 4.08 2.82 -14.25
C HIS A 116 3.36 3.36 -13.01
N PHE A 117 3.69 2.87 -11.82
CA PHE A 117 3.03 3.30 -10.58
C PHE A 117 3.37 4.75 -10.21
N THR A 118 4.62 5.17 -10.41
CA THR A 118 5.03 6.57 -10.23
C THR A 118 4.24 7.49 -11.17
N ARG A 119 4.09 7.12 -12.45
CA ARG A 119 3.25 7.87 -13.39
C ARG A 119 1.78 7.85 -12.99
N LYS A 120 1.24 6.71 -12.56
CA LYS A 120 -0.15 6.60 -12.08
C LYS A 120 -0.41 7.55 -10.92
N LEU A 121 0.50 7.60 -9.95
CA LEU A 121 0.41 8.47 -8.78
C LEU A 121 0.52 9.95 -9.14
N PHE A 122 1.59 10.36 -9.82
CA PHE A 122 1.85 11.78 -10.10
C PHE A 122 1.01 12.37 -11.25
N ARG A 123 0.35 11.53 -12.06
CA ARG A 123 -0.65 12.00 -13.04
C ARG A 123 -2.06 12.00 -12.49
N ALA A 124 -2.28 11.47 -11.29
CA ALA A 124 -3.55 11.61 -10.61
C ALA A 124 -3.77 13.10 -10.34
N SER A 125 -4.86 13.64 -10.86
CA SER A 125 -5.23 15.04 -10.65
C SER A 125 -6.73 15.13 -10.47
N LEU A 126 -7.16 15.83 -9.43
CA LEU A 126 -8.54 16.22 -9.26
C LEU A 126 -8.83 17.28 -10.33
N MET A 127 -9.71 16.98 -11.27
CA MET A 127 -10.14 17.98 -12.26
C MET A 127 -11.13 18.96 -11.62
N LYS A 128 -11.21 20.18 -12.16
CA LYS A 128 -12.14 21.20 -11.71
C LYS A 128 -13.59 20.68 -11.68
N GLY A 129 -14.23 20.77 -10.51
CA GLY A 129 -15.58 20.24 -10.28
C GLY A 129 -15.65 18.72 -10.13
N GLY A 130 -14.51 18.05 -9.97
CA GLY A 130 -14.42 16.63 -9.66
C GLY A 130 -14.80 16.32 -8.21
N ASP A 131 -15.10 15.05 -7.94
CA ASP A 131 -15.45 14.57 -6.61
C ASP A 131 -14.20 14.32 -5.77
N MET A 132 -14.04 15.12 -4.71
CA MET A 132 -12.91 15.02 -3.78
C MET A 132 -12.84 13.66 -3.07
N LEU A 133 -13.98 13.07 -2.69
CA LEU A 133 -14.00 11.78 -2.00
C LEU A 133 -13.54 10.65 -2.92
N VAL A 134 -13.98 10.67 -4.18
CA VAL A 134 -13.53 9.71 -5.21
C VAL A 134 -12.03 9.84 -5.42
N HIS A 135 -11.51 11.07 -5.52
CA HIS A 135 -10.07 11.31 -5.69
C HIS A 135 -9.25 10.84 -4.49
N LEU A 136 -9.66 11.17 -3.26
CA LEU A 136 -8.96 10.72 -2.05
C LEU A 136 -8.95 9.18 -1.92
N ASN A 137 -10.06 8.52 -2.26
CA ASN A 137 -10.12 7.06 -2.27
C ASN A 137 -9.18 6.44 -3.33
N PHE A 138 -9.08 7.05 -4.51
CA PHE A 138 -8.13 6.64 -5.54
C PHE A 138 -6.67 6.80 -5.06
N MET A 139 -6.34 7.93 -4.44
CA MET A 139 -4.99 8.19 -3.90
C MET A 139 -4.63 7.18 -2.81
N LYS A 140 -5.52 6.96 -1.84
CA LYS A 140 -5.31 5.97 -0.76
C LYS A 140 -5.08 4.56 -1.28
N ARG A 141 -5.89 4.12 -2.25
CA ARG A 141 -5.71 2.82 -2.90
C ARG A 141 -4.37 2.73 -3.62
N THR A 142 -3.97 3.78 -4.33
CA THR A 142 -2.69 3.81 -5.05
C THR A 142 -1.50 3.77 -4.09
N PHE A 143 -1.55 4.48 -2.96
CA PHE A 143 -0.51 4.37 -1.92
C PHE A 143 -0.44 2.96 -1.31
N GLN A 144 -1.59 2.32 -1.10
CA GLN A 144 -1.61 0.94 -0.62
C GLN A 144 -0.98 -0.03 -1.63
N GLU A 145 -1.35 0.06 -2.91
CA GLU A 145 -0.76 -0.75 -3.99
C GLU A 145 0.76 -0.52 -4.12
N LEU A 146 1.23 0.72 -3.92
CA LEU A 146 2.65 1.08 -3.90
C LEU A 146 3.37 0.47 -2.68
N HIS A 147 2.74 0.56 -1.51
CA HIS A 147 3.27 -0.02 -0.28
C HIS A 147 3.41 -1.54 -0.39
N GLU A 148 2.42 -2.22 -0.99
CA GLU A 148 2.46 -3.65 -1.30
C GLU A 148 3.64 -4.07 -2.19
N LYS A 149 4.23 -3.10 -2.92
CA LYS A 149 5.39 -3.29 -3.81
C LYS A 149 6.70 -2.78 -3.21
N GLU A 150 6.73 -2.54 -1.90
CA GLU A 150 7.88 -1.96 -1.19
C GLU A 150 8.25 -0.53 -1.65
N MET A 151 7.38 0.16 -2.39
CA MET A 151 7.53 1.57 -2.77
C MET A 151 6.89 2.48 -1.70
N ILE A 152 7.59 2.61 -0.57
CA ILE A 152 7.01 3.24 0.64
C ILE A 152 7.10 4.77 0.56
N PHE A 153 5.95 5.43 0.64
CA PHE A 153 5.85 6.87 0.86
C PHE A 153 5.57 7.13 2.34
N SER A 154 6.39 7.97 2.99
CA SER A 154 6.07 8.40 4.37
C SER A 154 4.75 9.18 4.39
N GLU A 155 4.07 9.19 5.53
CA GLU A 155 2.77 9.87 5.68
C GLU A 155 2.82 11.32 5.18
N LEU A 156 3.89 12.04 5.53
CA LEU A 156 4.11 13.42 5.10
C LEU A 156 4.22 13.55 3.57
N HIS A 157 4.94 12.64 2.90
CA HIS A 157 5.02 12.64 1.43
C HIS A 157 3.69 12.26 0.78
N GLN A 158 2.89 11.39 1.41
CA GLN A 158 1.54 11.08 0.94
C GLN A 158 0.66 12.33 0.99
N VAL A 159 0.70 13.09 2.09
CA VAL A 159 0.00 14.39 2.23
C VAL A 159 0.44 15.36 1.13
N TYR A 160 1.74 15.57 0.93
CA TYR A 160 2.24 16.49 -0.11
C TYR A 160 1.84 16.08 -1.52
N THR A 161 1.80 14.78 -1.79
CA THR A 161 1.39 14.26 -3.09
C THR A 161 -0.12 14.47 -3.31
N ILE A 162 -0.94 14.29 -2.27
CA ILE A 162 -2.38 14.61 -2.35
C ILE A 162 -2.58 16.10 -2.60
N LEU A 163 -1.94 16.99 -1.84
CA LEU A 163 -2.08 18.44 -2.01
C LEU A 163 -1.62 18.89 -3.40
N SER A 164 -0.51 18.34 -3.91
CA SER A 164 0.00 18.63 -5.26
C SER A 164 -0.89 18.07 -6.40
N SER A 165 -1.85 17.20 -6.08
CA SER A 165 -2.76 16.60 -7.07
C SER A 165 -4.08 17.36 -7.24
N LEU A 166 -4.32 18.38 -6.42
CA LEU A 166 -5.54 19.19 -6.46
C LEU A 166 -5.49 20.18 -7.63
N ASP A 167 -6.65 20.61 -8.13
CA ASP A 167 -6.68 21.70 -9.10
C ASP A 167 -6.49 23.07 -8.46
N GLU A 168 -6.29 24.08 -9.31
CA GLU A 168 -6.10 25.49 -8.96
C GLU A 168 -7.18 26.05 -8.03
N SER A 169 -8.41 25.49 -8.00
CA SER A 169 -9.45 25.98 -7.08
C SER A 169 -9.09 25.75 -5.60
N TYR A 170 -8.15 24.86 -5.31
CA TYR A 170 -7.68 24.57 -3.96
C TYR A 170 -6.39 25.31 -3.58
N ASP A 171 -5.79 26.13 -4.47
CA ASP A 171 -4.54 26.83 -4.20
C ASP A 171 -4.62 27.68 -2.92
N GLY A 172 -5.74 28.38 -2.71
CA GLY A 172 -5.95 29.18 -1.49
C GLY A 172 -5.99 28.34 -0.21
N TYR A 173 -6.53 27.13 -0.28
CA TYR A 173 -6.49 26.16 0.83
C TYR A 173 -5.06 25.65 1.04
N VAL A 174 -4.36 25.25 -0.02
CA VAL A 174 -2.97 24.79 0.06
C VAL A 174 -2.05 25.86 0.68
N SER A 175 -2.15 27.11 0.23
CA SER A 175 -1.40 28.23 0.82
C SER A 175 -1.72 28.46 2.30
N SER A 176 -2.96 28.21 2.74
CA SER A 176 -3.31 28.34 4.17
C SER A 176 -2.60 27.31 5.06
N LEU A 177 -2.18 26.18 4.49
CA LEU A 177 -1.46 25.13 5.19
C LEU A 177 0.05 25.42 5.33
N GLU A 178 0.61 26.38 4.58
CA GLU A 178 2.04 26.73 4.63
C GLU A 178 2.46 27.27 6.00
N VAL A 179 1.50 27.78 6.79
CA VAL A 179 1.72 28.30 8.14
C VAL A 179 1.85 27.17 9.17
N LEU A 180 1.38 25.96 8.84
CA LEU A 180 1.43 24.80 9.74
C LEU A 180 2.83 24.19 9.76
N THR A 181 3.23 23.68 10.92
CA THR A 181 4.47 22.92 11.03
C THR A 181 4.31 21.53 10.42
N LYS A 182 5.40 20.95 9.93
CA LYS A 182 5.38 19.62 9.26
C LYS A 182 4.77 18.50 10.12
N ASN A 183 4.83 18.63 11.44
CA ASN A 183 4.34 17.61 12.37
C ASN A 183 2.82 17.71 12.64
N GLU A 184 2.16 18.76 12.14
CA GLU A 184 0.71 18.97 12.28
C GLU A 184 -0.07 18.43 11.07
N LEU A 185 0.63 17.93 10.04
CA LEU A 185 0.04 17.46 8.79
C LEU A 185 -0.07 15.93 8.80
N THR A 186 -1.19 15.41 9.29
CA THR A 186 -1.53 13.98 9.21
C THR A 186 -2.46 13.68 8.03
N LEU A 187 -2.44 12.45 7.52
CA LEU A 187 -3.36 12.03 6.45
C LEU A 187 -4.83 12.12 6.88
N THR A 188 -5.11 11.86 8.16
CA THR A 188 -6.46 11.88 8.71
C THR A 188 -7.01 13.30 8.74
N ASP A 189 -6.22 14.24 9.25
CA ASP A 189 -6.63 15.65 9.37
C ASP A 189 -6.84 16.27 7.99
N ILE A 190 -5.90 16.03 7.06
CA ILE A 190 -5.99 16.56 5.70
C ILE A 190 -7.16 15.95 4.92
N THR A 191 -7.43 14.65 5.07
CA THR A 191 -8.63 14.04 4.47
C THR A 191 -9.90 14.76 4.93
N GLY A 192 -10.03 14.99 6.25
CA GLY A 192 -11.20 15.65 6.82
C GLY A 192 -11.36 17.09 6.37
N GLN A 193 -10.27 17.86 6.39
CA GLN A 193 -10.27 19.27 5.97
C GLN A 193 -10.57 19.43 4.48
N LEU A 194 -9.98 18.61 3.61
CA LEU A 194 -10.25 18.66 2.17
C LEU A 194 -11.71 18.37 1.83
N LEU A 195 -12.32 17.41 2.53
CA LEU A 195 -13.75 17.12 2.33
C LEU A 195 -14.64 18.29 2.78
N GLU A 196 -14.30 18.99 3.85
CA GLU A 196 -15.06 20.17 4.27
C GLU A 196 -14.85 21.37 3.33
N GLU A 197 -13.62 21.58 2.87
CA GLU A 197 -13.33 22.64 1.91
C GLU A 197 -14.03 22.37 0.56
N ALA A 198 -14.06 21.12 0.08
CA ALA A 198 -14.84 20.76 -1.11
C ALA A 198 -16.33 21.09 -0.95
N ARG A 199 -16.93 20.74 0.20
CA ARG A 199 -18.33 21.11 0.50
C ARG A 199 -18.55 22.62 0.56
N ARG A 200 -17.58 23.36 1.08
CA ARG A 200 -17.63 24.83 1.11
C ARG A 200 -17.63 25.39 -0.30
N GLN A 201 -16.74 24.92 -1.17
CA GLN A 201 -16.70 25.33 -2.57
C GLN A 201 -18.02 25.00 -3.31
N ASP A 202 -18.61 23.82 -3.08
CA ASP A 202 -19.91 23.46 -3.64
C ASP A 202 -21.02 24.43 -3.20
N ARG A 203 -21.06 24.80 -1.91
CA ARG A 203 -22.02 25.78 -1.37
C ARG A 203 -21.84 27.16 -2.00
N ASP A 204 -20.59 27.60 -2.17
CA ASP A 204 -20.29 28.91 -2.75
C ASP A 204 -20.64 28.95 -4.25
N GLN A 205 -20.35 27.88 -5.00
CA GLN A 205 -20.76 27.75 -6.40
C GLN A 205 -22.29 27.73 -6.58
N LEU A 206 -23.03 27.10 -5.66
CA LEU A 206 -24.50 27.12 -5.67
C LEU A 206 -25.02 28.54 -5.45
N ARG A 207 -24.45 29.27 -4.48
CA ARG A 207 -24.81 30.67 -4.19
C ARG A 207 -24.52 31.62 -5.34
N GLU A 208 -23.44 31.43 -6.09
CA GLU A 208 -23.11 32.25 -7.26
C GLU A 208 -24.02 32.00 -8.47
N LYS A 209 -24.57 30.78 -8.62
CA LYS A 209 -25.52 30.44 -9.69
C LYS A 209 -26.93 30.97 -9.46
N GLU A 210 -27.32 31.21 -8.21
CA GLU A 210 -28.64 31.76 -7.84
C GLU A 210 -28.93 33.19 -8.33
N PRO A 211 -28.01 34.17 -8.24
CA PRO A 211 -28.24 35.52 -8.78
C PRO A 211 -28.32 35.55 -10.31
N GLN A 212 -27.58 34.70 -11.02
CA GLN A 212 -27.62 34.63 -12.49
C GLN A 212 -28.96 34.12 -13.02
N LYS A 213 -29.59 33.16 -12.34
CA LYS A 213 -30.96 32.73 -12.68
C LYS A 213 -31.95 33.87 -12.53
N LYS A 214 -31.88 34.65 -11.43
CA LYS A 214 -32.78 35.79 -11.19
C LYS A 214 -32.65 36.88 -12.26
N ILE A 215 -31.43 37.20 -12.72
CA ILE A 215 -31.21 38.21 -13.77
C ILE A 215 -31.79 37.75 -15.13
N CYS A 216 -31.70 36.46 -15.46
CA CYS A 216 -32.22 35.92 -16.72
C CYS A 216 -33.76 35.88 -16.78
N VAL A 217 -34.46 35.69 -15.64
CA VAL A 217 -35.94 35.77 -15.60
C VAL A 217 -36.45 37.22 -15.59
N GLN A 218 -35.58 38.20 -15.34
CA GLN A 218 -35.99 39.60 -15.15
C GLN A 218 -35.81 40.49 -16.39
N LEU A 219 -35.28 40.01 -17.53
CA LEU A 219 -35.25 40.82 -18.76
C LEU A 219 -36.67 40.88 -19.38
N PRO A 220 -37.36 42.04 -19.36
CA PRO A 220 -38.66 42.17 -19.97
C PRO A 220 -38.51 42.31 -21.49
N ILE A 221 -39.48 41.74 -22.20
CA ILE A 221 -39.78 41.97 -23.60
C ILE A 221 -39.96 43.49 -23.82
N LEU A 222 -38.91 44.21 -24.20
CA LEU A 222 -38.96 45.63 -24.57
C LEU A 222 -38.14 45.88 -25.83
N LEU A 223 -38.42 45.13 -26.90
CA LEU A 223 -38.05 45.51 -28.26
C LEU A 223 -39.20 45.10 -29.19
N GLY A 224 -40.19 45.98 -29.35
CA GLY A 224 -41.30 45.74 -30.25
C GLY A 224 -42.34 46.85 -30.22
N ASN A 225 -41.95 48.06 -30.64
CA ASN A 225 -42.77 48.92 -31.53
C ASN A 225 -42.12 50.31 -31.63
N VAL A 226 -41.22 50.43 -32.60
CA VAL A 226 -40.77 51.70 -33.15
C VAL A 226 -41.15 51.67 -34.63
N PHE A 227 -42.11 52.55 -34.97
CA PHE A 227 -42.42 53.11 -36.29
C PHE A 227 -43.04 52.23 -37.38
N LEU A 228 -44.28 52.60 -37.76
CA LEU A 228 -44.57 53.01 -39.13
C LEU A 228 -45.78 53.97 -39.12
N VAL A 229 -45.50 55.22 -39.51
CA VAL A 229 -46.46 56.20 -40.04
C VAL A 229 -46.67 55.88 -41.52
#